data_AF-A0A1Y4IKD6-F1
#
_entry.id   AF-A0A1Y4IKD6-F1
#
_cell.length_a   1.000
_cell.length_b   1.000
_cell.length_c   1.000
_cell.angle_alpha   90.00
_cell.angle_beta   90.00
_cell.angle_gamma   90.00
#
_symmetry.space_group_name_H-M   'P 1'
#
loop_
_entity.id
_entity.type
_entity.pdbx_description
1 polymer ?
#
loop_
_entity_poly.entity_id
_entity_poly.type
_entity_poly.pdbx_seq_one_letter_code
_entity_poly.pdbx_strand_id
1 'polypeptide(L)'
;MFGKRENSVEELQEKEADVMDILSKMIELEKEKHKVSPIKITVCIVGGIATIMFVALLCYRLIKTDFSFDSILSILLAFFSIFISIFFYFKADETSTNFYNSSYEFMKDISVTLGKIEERFGEKLNSLNDKVSHLDRISSEASEEIEDKKDDKDSILNDLMDKANLNEEERNKYKKELEEKDNEIEWLRRNKFRAEREARALRRRISEVEDEKNNIRIPTKSMLENLLVTHNTSRFSAAGMHNLRKLGIIDENGNVSEETILEMLNSNY
;
A
#
# COMPACT_ATOMS: atom_id res chain seq x y z
N MET A 1 -9.54 -58.99 -51.35
CA MET A 1 -10.65 -58.08 -50.99
C MET A 1 -11.17 -58.30 -49.55
N PHE A 2 -10.40 -58.95 -48.66
CA PHE A 2 -10.84 -59.31 -47.29
C PHE A 2 -10.22 -58.46 -46.17
N GLY A 3 -8.98 -57.97 -46.31
CA GLY A 3 -8.30 -57.23 -45.23
C GLY A 3 -8.79 -55.80 -44.93
N LYS A 4 -9.66 -55.20 -45.75
CA LYS A 4 -10.21 -53.86 -45.47
C LYS A 4 -11.48 -53.91 -44.61
N ARG A 5 -12.10 -55.10 -44.46
CA ARG A 5 -13.30 -55.28 -43.63
C ARG A 5 -12.96 -55.59 -42.17
N GLU A 6 -11.84 -56.28 -41.88
CA GLU A 6 -11.41 -56.56 -40.50
C GLU A 6 -11.04 -55.27 -39.75
N ASN A 7 -10.20 -54.39 -40.33
CA ASN A 7 -9.79 -53.16 -39.66
C ASN A 7 -10.96 -52.20 -39.34
N SER A 8 -12.00 -52.18 -40.17
CA SER A 8 -13.20 -51.36 -39.90
C SER A 8 -14.06 -51.92 -38.77
N VAL A 9 -14.01 -53.24 -38.53
CA VAL A 9 -14.78 -53.89 -37.46
C VAL A 9 -14.05 -53.73 -36.12
N GLU A 10 -12.72 -53.80 -36.10
CA GLU A 10 -11.93 -53.54 -34.90
C GLU A 10 -12.02 -52.07 -34.44
N GLU A 11 -11.94 -51.09 -35.35
CA GLU A 11 -12.14 -49.67 -35.00
C GLU A 11 -13.56 -49.36 -34.49
N LEU A 12 -14.58 -50.09 -34.97
CA LEU A 12 -15.96 -49.93 -34.49
C LEU A 12 -16.15 -50.57 -33.11
N GLN A 13 -15.55 -51.73 -32.85
CA GLN A 13 -15.57 -52.36 -31.53
C GLN A 13 -14.79 -51.57 -30.48
N GLU A 14 -13.67 -50.96 -30.84
CA GLU A 14 -12.88 -50.11 -29.94
C GLU A 14 -13.66 -48.84 -29.56
N LYS A 15 -14.33 -48.20 -30.53
CA LYS A 15 -15.20 -47.05 -30.27
C LYS A 15 -16.44 -47.41 -29.44
N GLU A 16 -17.06 -48.57 -29.66
CA GLU A 16 -18.17 -49.01 -28.81
C GLU A 16 -17.71 -49.31 -27.37
N ALA A 17 -16.54 -49.91 -27.20
CA ALA A 17 -15.97 -50.18 -25.88
C ALA A 17 -15.66 -48.87 -25.12
N ASP A 18 -15.09 -47.87 -25.81
CA ASP A 18 -14.74 -46.58 -25.23
C ASP A 18 -15.99 -45.76 -24.88
N VAL A 19 -17.02 -45.80 -25.72
CA VAL A 19 -18.33 -45.18 -25.44
C VAL A 19 -19.03 -45.86 -24.27
N MET A 20 -18.95 -47.19 -24.18
CA MET A 20 -19.50 -47.95 -23.04
C MET A 20 -18.75 -47.69 -21.73
N ASP A 21 -17.44 -47.46 -21.77
CA ASP A 21 -16.65 -47.07 -20.60
C ASP A 21 -16.97 -45.64 -20.14
N ILE A 22 -17.14 -44.71 -21.09
CA ILE A 22 -17.58 -43.35 -20.78
C ILE A 22 -18.99 -43.34 -20.19
N LEU A 23 -19.91 -44.15 -20.74
CA LEU A 23 -21.27 -44.32 -20.22
C LEU A 23 -21.26 -44.96 -18.82
N SER A 24 -20.46 -46.00 -18.60
CA SER A 24 -20.36 -46.66 -17.29
C SER A 24 -19.80 -45.69 -16.24
N LYS A 25 -18.80 -44.89 -16.60
CA LYS A 25 -18.18 -43.88 -15.73
C LYS A 25 -19.11 -42.70 -15.46
N MET A 26 -19.93 -42.29 -16.44
CA MET A 26 -21.00 -41.31 -16.22
C MET A 26 -22.09 -41.84 -15.28
N ILE A 27 -22.50 -43.11 -15.42
CA ILE A 27 -23.46 -43.76 -14.53
C ILE A 27 -22.88 -43.88 -13.11
N GLU A 28 -21.59 -44.20 -12.98
CA GLU A 28 -20.91 -44.30 -11.69
C GLU A 28 -20.79 -42.93 -11.00
N LEU A 29 -20.45 -41.88 -11.76
CA LEU A 29 -20.43 -40.49 -11.27
C LEU A 29 -21.83 -39.96 -10.89
N GLU A 30 -22.87 -40.36 -11.61
CA GLU A 30 -24.26 -40.02 -11.26
C GLU A 30 -24.68 -40.73 -9.97
N LYS A 31 -24.23 -41.97 -9.76
CA LYS A 31 -24.47 -42.77 -8.55
C LYS A 31 -23.73 -42.21 -7.33
N GLU A 32 -22.55 -41.62 -7.51
CA GLU A 32 -21.85 -40.87 -6.45
C GLU A 32 -22.50 -39.50 -6.16
N LYS A 33 -22.96 -38.77 -7.19
CA LYS A 33 -23.60 -37.46 -7.02
C LYS A 33 -24.98 -37.57 -6.35
N HIS A 34 -25.70 -38.67 -6.55
CA HIS A 34 -26.98 -38.94 -5.89
C HIS A 34 -26.84 -39.47 -4.45
N LYS A 35 -25.62 -39.45 -3.90
CA LYS A 35 -25.34 -39.75 -2.49
C LYS A 35 -25.45 -38.51 -1.60
N VAL A 36 -26.39 -37.61 -1.90
CA VAL A 36 -26.96 -36.72 -0.86
C VAL A 36 -27.63 -37.63 0.15
N SER A 37 -26.89 -37.89 1.23
CA SER A 37 -27.18 -38.89 2.25
C SER A 37 -28.68 -38.93 2.60
N PRO A 38 -29.41 -40.03 2.34
CA PRO A 38 -30.84 -40.15 2.66
C PRO A 38 -31.11 -39.86 4.14
N ILE A 39 -30.10 -40.06 4.99
CA ILE A 39 -30.07 -39.74 6.42
C ILE A 39 -30.33 -38.25 6.69
N LYS A 40 -29.72 -37.32 5.94
CA LYS A 40 -29.93 -35.87 6.14
C LYS A 40 -31.35 -35.45 5.78
N ILE A 41 -31.92 -36.07 4.73
CA ILE A 41 -33.30 -35.81 4.30
C ILE A 41 -34.29 -36.39 5.32
N THR A 42 -34.07 -37.63 5.79
CA THR A 42 -34.95 -38.24 6.82
C THR A 42 -34.88 -37.51 8.16
N VAL A 43 -33.70 -37.04 8.58
CA VAL A 43 -33.55 -36.24 9.81
C VAL A 43 -34.26 -34.89 9.68
N CYS A 44 -34.18 -34.25 8.51
CA CYS A 44 -34.88 -32.99 8.27
C CYS A 44 -36.41 -33.16 8.24
N ILE A 45 -36.91 -34.25 7.63
CA ILE A 45 -38.35 -34.56 7.57
C ILE A 45 -38.88 -34.92 8.97
N VAL A 46 -38.19 -35.80 9.71
CA VAL A 46 -38.59 -36.21 11.07
C VAL A 46 -38.51 -35.02 12.03
N GLY A 47 -37.45 -34.21 11.93
CA GLY A 47 -37.32 -32.97 12.69
C GLY A 47 -38.44 -31.98 12.37
N GLY A 48 -38.79 -31.80 11.10
CA GLY A 48 -39.89 -30.94 10.65
C GLY A 48 -41.27 -31.41 11.15
N ILE A 49 -41.53 -32.72 11.12
CA ILE A 49 -42.79 -33.27 11.64
C ILE A 49 -42.87 -33.10 13.17
N ALA A 50 -41.77 -33.34 13.88
CA ALA A 50 -41.70 -33.16 15.33
C ALA A 50 -41.90 -31.69 15.74
N THR A 51 -41.31 -30.73 15.00
CA THR A 51 -41.51 -29.31 15.29
C THR A 51 -42.94 -28.86 15.00
N ILE A 52 -43.56 -29.32 13.91
CA ILE A 52 -44.98 -29.04 13.62
C ILE A 52 -45.89 -29.62 14.72
N MET A 53 -45.64 -30.85 15.16
CA MET A 53 -46.43 -31.51 16.20
C MET A 53 -46.27 -30.80 17.56
N PHE A 54 -45.07 -30.32 17.88
CA PHE A 54 -44.78 -29.53 19.08
C PHE A 54 -45.46 -28.15 19.03
N VAL A 55 -45.41 -27.46 17.89
CA VAL A 55 -46.09 -26.18 17.69
C VAL A 55 -47.61 -26.33 17.80
N ALA A 56 -48.18 -27.39 17.21
CA ALA A 56 -49.62 -27.67 17.31
C ALA A 56 -50.06 -27.96 18.76
N LEU A 57 -49.24 -28.69 19.54
CA LEU A 57 -49.50 -28.96 20.95
C LEU A 57 -49.40 -27.70 21.81
N LEU A 58 -48.43 -26.82 21.51
CA LEU A 58 -48.34 -25.49 22.14
C LEU A 58 -49.56 -24.63 21.80
N CYS A 59 -49.99 -24.57 20.53
CA CYS A 59 -51.20 -23.86 20.13
C CYS A 59 -52.46 -24.39 20.83
N TYR A 60 -52.60 -25.72 20.96
CA TYR A 60 -53.71 -26.33 21.69
C TYR A 60 -53.72 -25.93 23.17
N ARG A 61 -52.53 -25.90 23.81
CA ARG A 61 -52.38 -25.43 25.20
C ARG A 61 -52.68 -23.94 25.35
N LEU A 62 -52.28 -23.12 24.38
CA LEU A 62 -52.56 -21.68 24.35
C LEU A 62 -54.05 -21.38 24.17
N ILE A 63 -54.78 -22.14 23.34
CA ILE A 63 -56.23 -21.94 23.12
C ILE A 63 -57.05 -22.40 24.33
N LYS A 64 -56.60 -23.44 25.04
CA LYS A 64 -57.26 -23.92 26.27
C LYS A 64 -57.04 -23.00 27.47
N THR A 65 -56.08 -22.09 27.38
CA THR A 65 -55.76 -21.11 28.42
C THR A 65 -56.39 -19.78 27.98
N ASP A 66 -57.16 -19.09 28.82
CA ASP A 66 -57.74 -17.80 28.46
C ASP A 66 -56.64 -16.74 28.29
N PHE A 67 -56.07 -16.66 27.08
CA PHE A 67 -55.00 -15.74 26.73
C PHE A 67 -55.56 -14.36 26.38
N SER A 68 -55.08 -13.33 27.08
CA SER A 68 -55.35 -11.93 26.72
C SER A 68 -54.54 -11.52 25.49
N PHE A 69 -55.05 -10.57 24.71
CA PHE A 69 -54.41 -10.04 23.50
C PHE A 69 -52.99 -9.50 23.77
N ASP A 70 -52.78 -8.88 24.93
CA ASP A 70 -51.47 -8.36 25.35
C ASP A 70 -50.41 -9.45 25.47
N SER A 71 -50.80 -10.64 25.91
CA SER A 71 -49.90 -11.79 26.04
C SER A 71 -49.48 -12.33 24.66
N ILE A 72 -50.37 -12.30 23.67
CA ILE A 72 -50.06 -12.69 22.29
C ILE A 72 -49.06 -11.70 21.67
N LEU A 73 -49.29 -10.40 21.88
CA LEU A 73 -48.41 -9.34 21.37
C LEU A 73 -47.02 -9.42 22.01
N SER A 74 -46.94 -9.68 23.33
CA SER A 74 -45.68 -9.87 24.05
C SER A 74 -44.90 -11.09 23.56
N ILE A 75 -45.58 -12.22 23.32
CA ILE A 75 -44.96 -13.43 22.77
C ILE A 75 -44.45 -13.18 21.35
N LEU A 76 -45.23 -12.51 20.50
CA LEU A 76 -44.82 -12.16 19.14
C LEU A 76 -43.57 -11.25 19.16
N LEU A 77 -43.56 -10.25 20.03
CA LEU A 77 -42.43 -9.33 20.18
C LEU A 77 -41.17 -10.07 20.69
N ALA A 78 -41.33 -11.01 21.61
CA ALA A 78 -40.23 -11.86 22.08
C ALA A 78 -39.63 -12.70 20.94
N PHE A 79 -40.46 -13.28 20.07
CA PHE A 79 -39.98 -13.99 18.88
C PHE A 79 -39.25 -13.07 17.90
N PHE A 80 -39.73 -11.85 17.66
CA PHE A 80 -39.01 -10.87 16.85
C PHE A 80 -37.65 -10.51 17.46
N SER A 81 -37.57 -10.36 18.78
CA SER A 81 -36.31 -10.05 19.46
C SER A 81 -35.29 -11.19 19.33
N ILE A 82 -35.73 -12.44 19.52
CA ILE A 82 -34.89 -13.62 19.31
C ILE A 82 -34.44 -13.72 17.84
N PHE A 83 -35.36 -13.50 16.89
CA PHE A 83 -35.06 -13.56 15.46
C PHE A 83 -34.03 -12.49 15.05
N ILE A 84 -34.21 -11.25 15.50
CA ILE A 84 -33.26 -10.15 15.25
C ILE A 84 -31.90 -10.48 15.85
N SER A 85 -31.85 -11.05 17.06
CA SER A 85 -30.59 -11.45 17.70
C SER A 85 -29.84 -12.52 16.89
N ILE A 86 -30.54 -13.55 16.40
CA ILE A 86 -29.94 -14.60 15.55
C ILE A 86 -29.47 -14.00 14.22
N PHE A 87 -30.25 -13.10 13.62
CA PHE A 87 -29.85 -12.42 12.38
C PHE A 87 -28.60 -11.56 12.58
N PHE A 88 -28.51 -10.82 13.70
CA PHE A 88 -27.31 -10.08 14.06
C PHE A 88 -26.12 -11.00 14.33
N TYR A 89 -26.34 -12.16 14.97
CA TYR A 89 -25.29 -13.15 15.19
C TYR A 89 -24.70 -13.65 13.87
N PHE A 90 -25.53 -14.10 12.92
CA PHE A 90 -25.02 -14.56 11.63
C PHE A 90 -24.35 -13.46 10.83
N LYS A 91 -24.90 -12.25 10.84
CA LYS A 91 -24.28 -11.12 10.14
C LYS A 91 -22.94 -10.72 10.77
N ALA A 92 -22.84 -10.74 12.09
CA ALA A 92 -21.58 -10.50 12.79
C ALA A 92 -20.57 -11.61 12.51
N ASP A 93 -20.97 -12.87 12.54
CA ASP A 93 -20.11 -14.02 12.27
C ASP A 93 -19.58 -14.04 10.82
N GLU A 94 -20.45 -13.75 9.84
CA GLU A 94 -20.08 -13.57 8.42
C GLU A 94 -19.13 -12.38 8.24
N THR A 95 -19.44 -11.24 8.86
CA THR A 95 -18.59 -10.04 8.78
C THR A 95 -17.23 -10.27 9.43
N SER A 96 -17.17 -10.92 10.59
CA SER A 96 -15.93 -11.26 11.27
C SER A 96 -15.10 -12.23 10.44
N THR A 97 -15.69 -13.31 9.92
CA THR A 97 -14.98 -14.28 9.07
C THR A 97 -14.42 -13.62 7.81
N ASN A 98 -15.21 -12.79 7.14
CA ASN A 98 -14.76 -12.05 5.96
C ASN A 98 -13.66 -11.03 6.29
N PHE A 99 -13.76 -10.35 7.44
CA PHE A 99 -12.73 -9.43 7.92
C PHE A 99 -11.40 -10.16 8.21
N TYR A 100 -11.43 -11.32 8.86
CA TYR A 100 -10.22 -12.10 9.12
C TYR A 100 -9.59 -12.63 7.84
N ASN A 101 -10.39 -13.17 6.91
CA ASN A 101 -9.89 -13.65 5.62
C ASN A 101 -9.27 -12.51 4.80
N SER A 102 -9.97 -11.37 4.71
CA SER A 102 -9.47 -10.19 4.00
C SER A 102 -8.21 -9.62 4.65
N SER A 103 -8.15 -9.58 5.98
CA SER A 103 -6.96 -9.13 6.72
C SER A 103 -5.77 -10.05 6.48
N TYR A 104 -6.00 -11.37 6.43
CA TYR A 104 -4.96 -12.35 6.14
C TYR A 104 -4.43 -12.21 4.70
N GLU A 105 -5.33 -12.09 3.71
CA GLU A 105 -4.93 -11.86 2.31
C GLU A 105 -4.16 -10.54 2.16
N PHE A 106 -4.64 -9.47 2.79
CA PHE A 106 -3.96 -8.18 2.78
C PHE A 106 -2.55 -8.25 3.41
N MET A 107 -2.42 -8.91 4.57
CA MET A 107 -1.14 -9.10 5.24
C MET A 107 -0.17 -9.92 4.39
N LYS A 108 -0.67 -10.98 3.75
CA LYS A 108 0.09 -11.82 2.82
C LYS A 108 0.56 -11.01 1.62
N ASP A 109 -0.31 -10.22 1.01
CA ASP A 109 0.01 -9.38 -0.14
C ASP A 109 1.04 -8.29 0.22
N ILE A 110 0.92 -7.67 1.39
CA ILE A 110 1.95 -6.76 1.92
C ILE A 110 3.27 -7.50 2.09
N SER A 111 3.26 -8.70 2.67
CA SER A 111 4.48 -9.48 2.94
C SER A 111 5.18 -9.89 1.65
N VAL A 112 4.43 -10.33 0.64
CA VAL A 112 4.96 -10.66 -0.70
C VAL A 112 5.48 -9.40 -1.41
N THR A 113 4.76 -8.28 -1.30
CA THR A 113 5.18 -7.02 -1.89
C THR A 113 6.45 -6.49 -1.22
N LEU A 114 6.54 -6.59 0.11
CA LEU A 114 7.73 -6.22 0.87
C LEU A 114 8.91 -7.11 0.50
N GLY A 115 8.72 -8.43 0.35
CA GLY A 115 9.77 -9.33 -0.12
C GLY A 115 10.26 -8.99 -1.53
N LYS A 116 9.36 -8.65 -2.46
CA LYS A 116 9.74 -8.17 -3.81
C LYS A 116 10.47 -6.83 -3.78
N ILE A 117 10.07 -5.95 -2.85
CA ILE A 117 10.73 -4.66 -2.63
C ILE A 117 12.13 -4.91 -2.07
N GLU A 118 12.29 -5.76 -1.06
CA GLU A 118 13.57 -6.14 -0.46
C GLU A 118 14.51 -6.77 -1.49
N GLU A 119 14.01 -7.69 -2.33
CA GLU A 119 14.77 -8.29 -3.44
C GLU A 119 15.25 -7.21 -4.42
N ARG A 120 14.34 -6.32 -4.86
CA ARG A 120 14.69 -5.22 -5.78
C ARG A 120 15.63 -4.19 -5.16
N PHE A 121 15.49 -3.90 -3.86
CA PHE A 121 16.39 -3.01 -3.14
C PHE A 121 17.76 -3.66 -2.95
N GLY A 122 17.82 -4.95 -2.62
CA GLY A 122 19.05 -5.71 -2.53
C GLY A 122 19.80 -5.75 -3.86
N GLU A 123 19.11 -6.02 -4.97
CA GLU A 123 19.70 -6.01 -6.31
C GLU A 123 20.19 -4.61 -6.71
N LYS A 124 19.40 -3.55 -6.46
CA LYS A 124 19.81 -2.17 -6.72
C LYS A 124 20.96 -1.72 -5.82
N LEU A 125 21.01 -2.16 -4.57
CA LEU A 125 22.08 -1.84 -3.63
C LEU A 125 23.38 -2.56 -4.02
N ASN A 126 23.32 -3.86 -4.32
CA ASN A 126 24.47 -4.62 -4.79
C ASN A 126 25.01 -4.06 -6.11
N SER A 127 24.13 -3.79 -7.08
CA SER A 127 24.57 -3.18 -8.34
C SER A 127 25.09 -1.75 -8.16
N LEU A 128 24.60 -0.99 -7.18
CA LEU A 128 25.18 0.31 -6.82
C LEU A 128 26.54 0.14 -6.14
N ASN A 129 26.70 -0.82 -5.24
CA ASN A 129 27.97 -1.15 -4.59
C ASN A 129 29.04 -1.60 -5.61
N ASP A 130 28.64 -2.41 -6.60
CA ASP A 130 29.51 -2.82 -7.70
C ASP A 130 29.89 -1.62 -8.59
N LYS A 131 28.95 -0.73 -8.88
CA LYS A 131 29.24 0.50 -9.64
C LYS A 131 30.12 1.48 -8.86
N VAL A 132 29.94 1.60 -7.55
CA VAL A 132 30.73 2.47 -6.67
C VAL A 132 32.14 1.92 -6.51
N SER A 133 32.31 0.62 -6.30
CA SER A 133 33.64 0.00 -6.26
C SER A 133 34.38 0.10 -7.60
N HIS A 134 33.66 0.00 -8.73
CA HIS A 134 34.22 0.24 -10.05
C HIS A 134 34.60 1.72 -10.26
N LEU A 135 33.82 2.66 -9.70
CA LEU A 135 34.13 4.08 -9.72
C LEU A 135 35.31 4.44 -8.82
N ASP A 136 35.48 3.79 -7.66
CA ASP A 136 36.66 3.99 -6.80
C ASP A 136 37.93 3.47 -7.49
N ARG A 137 37.85 2.34 -8.19
CA ARG A 137 38.97 1.81 -8.97
C ARG A 137 39.32 2.69 -10.17
N ILE A 138 38.31 3.16 -10.90
CA ILE A 138 38.50 4.18 -11.93
C ILE A 138 39.00 5.49 -11.31
N SER A 139 38.57 5.89 -10.12
CA SER A 139 39.01 7.12 -9.48
C SER A 139 40.48 7.04 -9.09
N SER A 140 40.96 5.89 -8.62
CA SER A 140 42.38 5.68 -8.36
C SER A 140 43.19 5.63 -9.65
N GLU A 141 42.75 4.86 -10.66
CA GLU A 141 43.41 4.80 -11.98
C GLU A 141 43.38 6.15 -12.70
N ALA A 142 42.28 6.89 -12.63
CA ALA A 142 42.14 8.21 -13.22
C ALA A 142 42.89 9.28 -12.43
N SER A 143 43.12 9.14 -11.13
CA SER A 143 43.97 10.10 -10.39
C SER A 143 45.44 9.91 -10.77
N GLU A 144 45.87 8.66 -10.94
CA GLU A 144 47.21 8.29 -11.44
C GLU A 144 47.36 8.71 -12.92
N GLU A 145 46.36 8.45 -13.76
CA GLU A 145 46.33 8.84 -15.18
C GLU A 145 46.13 10.36 -15.37
N ILE A 146 45.56 11.10 -14.40
CA ILE A 146 45.48 12.57 -14.43
C ILE A 146 46.83 13.20 -14.07
N GLU A 147 47.62 12.59 -13.19
CA GLU A 147 48.99 13.04 -12.89
C GLU A 147 49.89 12.81 -14.11
N ASP A 148 49.84 11.61 -14.70
CA ASP A 148 50.53 11.28 -15.95
C ASP A 148 50.07 12.16 -17.13
N LYS A 149 48.75 12.42 -17.28
CA LYS A 149 48.24 13.30 -18.35
C LYS A 149 48.56 14.77 -18.16
N LYS A 150 48.87 15.22 -16.94
CA LYS A 150 49.27 16.61 -16.68
C LYS A 150 50.71 16.83 -17.16
N ASP A 151 51.58 15.86 -16.91
CA ASP A 151 52.95 15.85 -17.42
C ASP A 151 52.98 15.65 -18.95
N ASP A 152 52.09 14.80 -19.50
CA ASP A 152 51.92 14.66 -20.96
C ASP A 152 51.33 15.92 -21.60
N LYS A 153 50.40 16.64 -20.94
CA LYS A 153 49.84 17.90 -21.46
C LYS A 153 50.95 18.95 -21.62
N ASP A 154 51.84 19.09 -20.64
CA ASP A 154 52.97 20.03 -20.71
C ASP A 154 54.02 19.60 -21.74
N SER A 155 54.26 18.30 -21.89
CA SER A 155 55.12 17.73 -22.93
C SER A 155 54.57 17.96 -24.34
N ILE A 156 53.30 17.65 -24.57
CA ILE A 156 52.61 17.86 -25.86
C ILE A 156 52.51 19.35 -26.18
N LEU A 157 52.26 20.21 -25.19
CA LEU A 157 52.24 21.67 -25.37
C LEU A 157 53.59 22.19 -25.84
N ASN A 158 54.69 21.71 -25.23
CA ASN A 158 56.04 22.08 -25.65
C ASN A 158 56.35 21.57 -27.06
N ASP A 159 55.98 20.32 -27.37
CA ASP A 159 56.20 19.70 -28.68
C ASP A 159 55.36 20.37 -29.80
N LEU A 160 54.14 20.83 -29.50
CA LEU A 160 53.33 21.65 -30.41
C LEU A 160 53.93 23.03 -30.63
N MET A 161 54.45 23.66 -29.58
CA MET A 161 55.10 24.97 -29.68
C MET A 161 56.39 24.90 -30.51
N ASP A 162 57.15 23.81 -30.38
CA ASP A 162 58.36 23.53 -31.17
C ASP A 162 58.01 23.21 -32.63
N LYS A 163 56.96 22.41 -32.89
CA LYS A 163 56.47 22.14 -34.26
C LYS A 163 55.89 23.37 -34.96
N ALA A 164 55.31 24.30 -34.21
CA ALA A 164 54.78 25.56 -34.74
C ALA A 164 55.87 26.62 -34.99
N ASN A 165 57.11 26.35 -34.57
CA ASN A 165 58.27 27.25 -34.74
C ASN A 165 58.01 28.66 -34.17
N LEU A 166 57.32 28.71 -33.02
CA LEU A 166 56.92 29.96 -32.38
C LEU A 166 58.12 30.67 -31.75
N ASN A 167 58.16 32.00 -31.86
CA ASN A 167 59.18 32.81 -31.21
C ASN A 167 58.98 32.82 -29.68
N GLU A 168 60.04 33.05 -28.90
CA GLU A 168 60.03 32.97 -27.43
C GLU A 168 58.96 33.87 -26.78
N GLU A 169 58.69 35.03 -27.40
CA GLU A 169 57.66 35.97 -26.96
C GLU A 169 56.22 35.44 -27.17
N GLU A 170 55.96 34.77 -28.30
CA GLU A 170 54.65 34.19 -28.60
C GLU A 170 54.39 32.97 -27.72
N ARG A 171 55.43 32.17 -27.46
CA ARG A 171 55.39 31.01 -26.56
C ARG A 171 54.95 31.42 -25.15
N ASN A 172 55.56 32.47 -24.61
CA ASN A 172 55.21 32.99 -23.29
C ASN A 172 53.82 33.62 -23.25
N LYS A 173 53.39 34.28 -24.32
CA LYS A 173 52.03 34.84 -24.42
C LYS A 173 50.96 33.75 -24.36
N TYR A 174 51.10 32.69 -25.15
CA TYR A 174 50.14 31.59 -25.18
C TYR A 174 50.15 30.77 -23.88
N LYS A 175 51.32 30.57 -23.27
CA LYS A 175 51.42 29.88 -21.98
C LYS A 175 50.68 30.66 -20.87
N LYS A 176 50.84 31.98 -20.86
CA LYS A 176 50.13 32.86 -19.92
C LYS A 176 48.62 32.87 -20.16
N GLU A 177 48.17 32.92 -21.42
CA GLU A 177 46.74 32.86 -21.75
C GLU A 177 46.12 31.52 -21.34
N LEU A 178 46.85 30.42 -21.49
CA LEU A 178 46.41 29.09 -21.07
C LEU A 178 46.27 28.99 -19.54
N GLU A 179 47.24 29.55 -18.80
CA GLU A 179 47.23 29.60 -17.35
C GLU A 179 46.09 30.50 -16.81
N GLU A 180 45.82 31.62 -17.46
CA GLU A 180 44.66 32.48 -17.15
C GLU A 180 43.33 31.74 -17.40
N LYS A 181 43.23 30.96 -18.48
CA LYS A 181 42.04 30.14 -18.77
C LYS A 181 41.85 28.98 -17.79
N ASP A 182 42.93 28.31 -17.39
CA ASP A 182 42.87 27.24 -16.39
C ASP A 182 42.43 27.80 -15.01
N ASN A 183 42.94 28.98 -14.63
CA ASN A 183 42.48 29.70 -13.42
C ASN A 183 41.01 30.13 -13.50
N GLU A 184 40.55 30.59 -14.68
CA GLU A 184 39.14 30.94 -14.92
C GLU A 184 38.22 29.71 -14.77
N ILE A 185 38.63 28.56 -15.32
CA ILE A 185 37.91 27.29 -15.18
C ILE A 185 37.84 26.85 -13.72
N GLU A 186 38.95 26.96 -12.98
CA GLU A 186 38.98 26.59 -11.56
C GLU A 186 38.05 27.49 -10.73
N TRP A 187 38.05 28.79 -10.99
CA TRP A 187 37.15 29.75 -10.36
C TRP A 187 35.67 29.43 -10.65
N LEU A 188 35.33 29.17 -11.91
CA LEU A 188 33.97 28.76 -12.32
C LEU A 188 33.52 27.47 -11.62
N ARG A 189 34.41 26.48 -11.50
CA ARG A 189 34.14 25.22 -10.77
C ARG A 189 33.84 25.48 -9.30
N ARG A 190 34.64 26.30 -8.62
CA ARG A 190 34.39 26.66 -7.20
C ARG A 190 33.06 27.39 -7.03
N ASN A 191 32.73 28.31 -7.92
CA ASN A 191 31.45 29.04 -7.86
C ASN A 191 30.25 28.13 -8.09
N LYS A 192 30.32 27.22 -9.08
CA LYS A 192 29.28 26.22 -9.30
C LYS A 192 29.07 25.36 -8.04
N PHE A 193 30.16 24.92 -7.42
CA PHE A 193 30.08 24.13 -6.19
C PHE A 193 29.41 24.90 -5.03
N ARG A 194 29.74 26.20 -4.86
CA ARG A 194 29.09 27.05 -3.85
C ARG A 194 27.59 27.23 -4.12
N ALA A 195 27.23 27.53 -5.37
CA ALA A 195 25.84 27.68 -5.78
C ALA A 195 25.02 26.39 -5.58
N GLU A 196 25.59 25.23 -5.92
CA GLU A 196 24.94 23.94 -5.66
C GLU A 196 24.76 23.64 -4.18
N ARG A 197 25.74 24.01 -3.34
CA ARG A 197 25.66 23.83 -1.89
C ARG A 197 24.55 24.70 -1.29
N GLU A 198 24.45 25.95 -1.72
CA GLU A 198 23.37 26.87 -1.31
C GLU A 198 22.00 26.37 -1.78
N ALA A 199 21.89 25.91 -3.03
CA ALA A 199 20.66 25.32 -3.56
C ALA A 199 20.24 24.07 -2.77
N ARG A 200 21.19 23.20 -2.39
CA ARG A 200 20.89 22.04 -1.52
C ARG A 200 20.44 22.46 -0.13
N ALA A 201 21.08 23.47 0.47
CA ALA A 201 20.68 23.99 1.77
C ALA A 201 19.26 24.59 1.72
N LEU A 202 18.94 25.34 0.65
CA LEU A 202 17.61 25.89 0.45
C LEU A 202 16.55 24.78 0.26
N ARG A 203 16.86 23.74 -0.53
CA ARG A 203 15.97 22.58 -0.69
C ARG A 203 15.65 21.89 0.63
N ARG A 204 16.63 21.75 1.53
CA ARG A 204 16.40 21.19 2.88
C ARG A 204 15.48 22.09 3.73
N ARG A 205 15.67 23.40 3.68
CA ARG A 205 14.77 24.34 4.38
C ARG A 205 13.36 24.29 3.83
N ILE A 206 13.21 24.15 2.51
CA ILE A 206 11.89 24.00 1.88
C ILE A 206 11.22 22.70 2.34
N SER A 207 11.94 21.57 2.38
CA SER A 207 11.36 20.32 2.88
C SER A 207 10.98 20.40 4.37
N GLU A 208 11.81 21.05 5.19
CA GLU A 208 11.48 21.28 6.62
C GLU A 208 10.21 22.13 6.78
N VAL A 209 10.02 23.16 5.96
CA VAL A 209 8.81 23.99 5.96
C VAL A 209 7.59 23.23 5.44
N GLU A 210 7.75 22.37 4.43
CA GLU A 210 6.68 21.50 3.93
C GLU A 210 6.25 20.48 4.99
N ASP A 211 7.20 19.85 5.69
CA ASP A 211 6.93 18.94 6.81
C ASP A 211 6.24 19.68 7.97
N GLU A 212 6.64 20.90 8.30
CA GLU A 212 5.95 21.74 9.29
C GLU A 212 4.53 22.15 8.86
N LYS A 213 4.26 22.24 7.55
CA LYS A 213 2.92 22.56 7.03
C LYS A 213 2.01 21.31 7.02
N ASN A 214 2.59 20.14 6.77
CA ASN A 214 1.88 18.86 6.76
C ASN A 214 1.64 18.28 8.16
N ASN A 215 2.43 18.68 9.16
CA ASN A 215 2.28 18.22 10.56
C ASN A 215 1.39 19.15 11.42
N ILE A 216 0.54 19.97 10.78
CA ILE A 216 -0.48 20.75 11.50
C ILE A 216 -1.57 19.77 11.94
N ARG A 217 -1.44 19.26 13.16
CA ARG A 217 -2.45 18.39 13.77
C ARG A 217 -3.75 19.16 13.94
N ILE A 218 -4.76 18.80 13.14
CA ILE A 218 -6.11 19.35 13.25
C ILE A 218 -6.62 19.09 14.68
N PRO A 219 -7.04 20.12 15.43
CA PRO A 219 -7.60 19.96 16.75
C PRO A 219 -8.85 19.08 16.69
N THR A 220 -9.00 18.18 17.65
CA THR A 220 -10.20 17.33 17.75
C THR A 220 -11.43 18.18 18.06
N LYS A 221 -12.62 17.78 17.56
CA LYS A 221 -13.90 18.46 17.82
C LYS A 221 -14.12 18.82 19.31
N SER A 222 -13.89 17.88 20.22
CA SER A 222 -14.01 18.11 21.68
C SER A 222 -13.07 19.20 22.21
N MET A 223 -11.89 19.37 21.61
CA MET A 223 -10.93 20.40 22.01
C MET A 223 -11.39 21.79 21.53
N LEU A 224 -11.95 21.87 20.32
CA LEU A 224 -12.55 23.10 19.78
C LEU A 224 -13.77 23.54 20.59
N GLU A 225 -14.66 22.60 20.94
CA GLU A 225 -15.83 22.87 21.79
C GLU A 225 -15.42 23.33 23.19
N ASN A 226 -14.41 22.70 23.80
CA ASN A 226 -13.90 23.14 25.10
C ASN A 226 -13.26 24.54 25.05
N LEU A 227 -12.57 24.88 23.95
CA LEU A 227 -11.99 26.20 23.73
C LEU A 227 -13.07 27.29 23.59
N LEU A 228 -14.17 26.97 22.90
CA LEU A 228 -15.36 27.84 22.78
C LEU A 228 -16.07 28.08 24.12
N VAL A 229 -16.05 27.10 25.03
CA VAL A 229 -16.78 27.19 26.31
C VAL A 229 -15.92 27.85 27.40
N THR A 230 -14.62 27.58 27.41
CA THR A 230 -13.74 27.98 28.53
C THR A 230 -12.85 29.17 28.23
N HIS A 231 -12.66 29.52 26.95
CA HIS A 231 -11.74 30.55 26.45
C HIS A 231 -10.32 30.46 27.03
N ASN A 232 -9.94 29.27 27.52
CA ASN A 232 -8.74 29.10 28.31
C ASN A 232 -7.68 28.36 27.52
N THR A 233 -6.62 29.09 27.19
CA THR A 233 -5.48 28.60 26.41
C THR A 233 -4.28 28.19 27.29
N SER A 234 -4.34 28.41 28.61
CA SER A 234 -3.24 28.11 29.55
C SER A 234 -2.95 26.61 29.73
N ARG A 235 -3.86 25.74 29.31
CA ARG A 235 -3.71 24.28 29.42
C ARG A 235 -2.88 23.68 28.28
N PHE A 236 -2.55 24.44 27.24
CA PHE A 236 -1.80 23.95 26.09
C PHE A 236 -0.30 24.14 26.28
N SER A 237 0.49 23.16 25.81
CA SER A 237 1.94 23.28 25.74
C SER A 237 2.36 24.35 24.73
N ALA A 238 3.61 24.82 24.78
CA ALA A 238 4.13 25.80 23.81
C ALA A 238 3.95 25.35 22.35
N ALA A 239 4.09 24.04 22.08
CA ALA A 239 3.82 23.46 20.76
C ALA A 239 2.32 23.46 20.40
N GLY A 240 1.44 23.21 21.37
CA GLY A 240 -0.01 23.30 21.18
C GLY A 240 -0.46 24.73 20.89
N MET A 241 0.06 25.71 21.63
CA MET A 241 -0.18 27.13 21.39
C MET A 241 0.31 27.58 20.01
N HIS A 242 1.50 27.13 19.60
CA HIS A 242 2.03 27.39 18.27
C HIS A 242 1.11 26.88 17.16
N ASN A 243 0.59 25.65 17.29
CA ASN A 243 -0.30 25.06 16.30
C ASN A 243 -1.67 25.75 16.26
N LEU A 244 -2.24 26.10 17.41
CA LEU A 244 -3.50 26.86 17.48
C LEU A 244 -3.36 28.25 16.86
N ARG A 245 -2.23 28.93 17.05
CA ARG A 245 -1.94 30.24 16.44
C ARG A 245 -1.77 30.13 14.92
N LYS A 246 -1.07 29.09 14.45
CA LYS A 246 -0.88 28.81 13.01
C LYS A 246 -2.20 28.51 12.29
N LEU A 247 -3.17 27.93 13.00
CA LEU A 247 -4.53 27.67 12.53
C LEU A 247 -5.48 28.87 12.64
N GLY A 248 -5.03 30.01 13.19
CA GLY A 248 -5.88 31.19 13.39
C GLY A 248 -6.94 31.03 14.48
N ILE A 249 -6.82 29.99 15.32
CA ILE A 249 -7.74 29.72 16.43
C ILE A 249 -7.45 30.64 17.62
N ILE A 250 -6.19 31.06 17.78
CA ILE A 250 -5.79 32.02 18.82
C ILE A 250 -4.97 33.16 18.21
N ASP A 251 -5.08 34.36 18.80
CA ASP A 251 -4.31 35.54 18.42
C ASP A 251 -2.88 35.53 19.03
N GLU A 252 -2.06 36.54 18.71
CA GLU A 252 -0.70 36.68 19.26
C GLU A 252 -0.69 36.88 20.79
N ASN A 253 -1.82 37.30 21.36
CA ASN A 253 -2.00 37.54 22.80
C ASN A 253 -2.58 36.31 23.54
N GLY A 254 -2.92 35.24 22.82
CA GLY A 254 -3.49 34.00 23.37
C GLY A 254 -5.01 34.02 23.58
N ASN A 255 -5.73 35.00 23.02
CA ASN A 255 -7.20 35.04 22.99
C ASN A 255 -7.74 34.12 21.91
N VAL A 256 -8.89 33.51 22.18
CA VAL A 256 -9.53 32.54 21.28
C VAL A 256 -10.43 33.25 20.27
N SER A 257 -10.30 32.90 18.99
CA SER A 257 -11.18 33.34 17.90
C SER A 257 -12.35 32.37 17.74
N GLU A 258 -13.54 32.78 18.20
CA GLU A 258 -14.75 31.97 18.10
C GLU A 258 -15.19 31.74 16.65
N GLU A 259 -15.05 32.76 15.80
CA GLU A 259 -15.43 32.70 14.38
C GLU A 259 -14.65 31.61 13.63
N THR A 260 -13.32 31.59 13.81
CA THR A 260 -12.45 30.58 13.19
C THR A 260 -12.76 29.17 13.71
N ILE A 261 -13.12 29.02 15.00
CA ILE A 261 -13.47 27.72 15.56
C ILE A 261 -14.80 27.21 14.96
N LEU A 262 -15.81 28.07 14.86
CA LEU A 262 -17.11 27.70 14.29
C LEU A 262 -16.99 27.32 12.81
N GLU A 263 -16.20 28.05 12.04
CA GLU A 263 -15.91 27.70 10.65
C GLU A 263 -15.19 26.34 10.53
N MET A 264 -14.25 26.07 11.43
CA MET A 264 -13.51 24.80 11.45
C MET A 264 -14.39 23.61 11.88
N LEU A 265 -15.30 23.83 12.83
CA LEU A 265 -16.29 22.83 13.25
C LEU A 265 -17.30 22.50 12.15
N ASN A 266 -17.69 23.48 11.32
CA ASN A 266 -18.63 23.28 10.22
C ASN A 266 -17.99 22.69 8.95
N SER A 267 -16.68 22.93 8.73
CA SER A 267 -15.98 22.48 7.52
C SER A 267 -15.30 21.12 7.66
N ASN A 268 -14.84 20.76 8.86
CA ASN A 268 -14.03 19.54 9.09
C ASN A 268 -14.72 18.45 9.92
N TYR A 269 -15.90 18.71 10.50
CA TYR A 269 -16.62 17.79 11.40
C TYR A 269 -18.14 17.86 11.21
#